data_AF-S8C3B5-F1
#
_entry.id   AF-S8C3B5-F1
#
_cell.length_a   1.000
_cell.length_b   1.000
_cell.length_c   1.000
_cell.angle_alpha   90.00
_cell.angle_beta   90.00
_cell.angle_gamma   90.00
#
_symmetry.space_group_name_H-M   'P 1'
#
loop_
_entity.id
_entity.type
_entity.pdbx_description
1 polymer ?
#
loop_
_entity_poly.entity_id
_entity_poly.type
_entity_poly.pdbx_seq_one_letter_code
_entity_poly.pdbx_strand_id
1 'polypeptide(L)'
;MANKLQIQGDESVLLRVTHSNIKSFSSDIRFSLQLTLEAVKEKLWKKCGTCVVSMSLELYDDSGAKVADLSDNATALGFYSPRDG
;
A
#
# COMPACT_ATOMS: atom_id res chain seq x y z
N MET A 1 -33.42 3.00 8.83
CA MET A 1 -32.19 3.46 9.51
C MET A 1 -31.01 3.29 8.59
N ALA A 2 -30.36 4.38 8.16
CA ALA A 2 -29.14 4.31 7.37
C ALA A 2 -28.02 3.74 8.24
N ASN A 3 -27.43 2.62 7.79
CA ASN A 3 -26.30 1.98 8.44
C ASN A 3 -25.07 2.89 8.29
N LYS A 4 -24.93 3.81 9.23
CA LYS A 4 -23.73 4.62 9.40
C LYS A 4 -22.68 3.67 9.99
N LEU A 5 -21.98 2.94 9.12
CA LEU A 5 -20.68 2.35 9.45
C LEU A 5 -19.76 3.52 9.77
N GLN A 6 -19.84 3.97 11.02
CA GLN A 6 -18.89 4.86 11.63
C GLN A 6 -17.64 4.02 11.83
N ILE A 7 -16.86 3.87 10.75
CA ILE A 7 -15.52 3.31 10.83
C ILE A 7 -14.72 4.32 11.64
N GLN A 8 -14.57 4.01 12.93
CA GLN A 8 -13.76 4.78 13.86
C GLN A 8 -12.35 4.84 13.27
N GLY A 9 -11.95 6.01 12.74
CA GLY A 9 -10.59 6.26 12.26
C GLY A 9 -10.05 5.21 11.30
N ASP A 10 -10.70 4.96 10.16
CA ASP A 10 -9.99 4.31 9.05
C ASP A 10 -9.00 5.33 8.46
N GLU A 11 -7.91 5.56 9.17
CA GLU A 11 -6.75 6.27 8.64
C GLU A 11 -6.31 5.45 7.42
N SER A 12 -6.74 5.91 6.26
CA SER A 12 -6.56 5.22 5.00
C SER A 12 -5.88 6.17 4.05
N VAL A 13 -4.85 5.64 3.40
CA VAL A 13 -3.99 6.38 2.49
C VAL A 13 -4.23 5.88 1.08
N LEU A 14 -4.22 6.80 0.14
CA LEU A 14 -4.26 6.50 -1.27
C LEU A 14 -2.83 6.48 -1.78
N LEU A 15 -2.35 5.31 -2.19
CA LEU A 15 -1.00 5.14 -2.69
C LEU A 15 -1.06 4.75 -4.17
N ARG A 16 -0.25 5.42 -4.99
CA ARG A 16 -0.04 5.00 -6.37
C ARG A 16 0.91 3.81 -6.42
N VAL A 17 0.40 2.69 -6.93
CA VAL A 17 1.18 1.47 -7.06
C VAL A 17 1.67 1.35 -8.49
N THR A 18 2.98 1.26 -8.64
CA THR A 18 3.66 1.04 -9.92
C THR A 18 4.37 -0.31 -9.92
N HIS A 19 4.51 -0.92 -11.09
CA HIS A 19 5.21 -2.19 -11.25
C HIS A 19 6.43 -2.03 -12.14
N SER A 20 7.62 -2.42 -11.65
CA SER A 20 8.89 -2.25 -12.37
C SER A 20 8.89 -2.89 -13.77
N ASN A 21 8.20 -4.02 -13.95
CA ASN A 21 8.12 -4.72 -15.23
C ASN A 21 6.92 -4.30 -16.10
N ILE A 22 5.96 -3.54 -15.57
CA ILE A 22 4.74 -3.15 -16.31
C ILE A 22 4.66 -1.63 -16.36
N LYS A 23 5.19 -1.05 -17.44
CA LYS A 23 5.25 0.41 -17.64
C LYS A 23 3.87 1.10 -17.62
N SER A 24 2.80 0.38 -17.92
CA SER A 24 1.43 0.89 -17.91
C SER A 24 0.68 0.60 -16.60
N PHE A 25 1.29 -0.10 -15.65
CA PHE A 25 0.64 -0.40 -14.38
C PHE A 25 0.86 0.77 -13.43
N SER A 26 -0.16 1.61 -13.33
CA SER A 26 -0.27 2.67 -12.34
C SER A 26 -1.69 2.62 -11.82
N SER A 27 -1.87 2.14 -10.60
CA SER A 27 -3.19 2.06 -9.96
C SER A 27 -3.12 2.76 -8.62
N ASP A 28 -3.98 3.74 -8.43
CA ASP A 28 -4.30 4.29 -7.12
C ASP A 28 -5.06 3.22 -6.32
N ILE A 29 -4.51 2.86 -5.16
CA ILE A 29 -5.13 1.87 -4.27
C ILE A 29 -5.22 2.48 -2.88
N ARG A 30 -6.41 2.37 -2.30
CA ARG A 30 -6.65 2.74 -0.91
C ARG A 30 -6.23 1.62 0.04
N PHE A 31 -5.27 1.95 0.90
CA PHE A 31 -4.78 1.08 1.96
C PHE A 31 -5.14 1.68 3.32
N SER A 32 -5.56 0.84 4.26
CA SER A 32 -5.73 1.27 5.65
C SER A 32 -4.37 1.22 6.33
N LEU A 33 -4.02 2.23 7.12
CA LEU A 33 -2.77 2.31 7.88
C LEU A 33 -2.63 1.15 8.89
N GLN A 34 -3.75 0.58 9.32
CA GLN A 34 -3.80 -0.59 10.18
C GLN A 34 -3.39 -1.90 9.47
N LEU A 35 -3.30 -1.91 8.13
CA LEU A 35 -2.88 -3.10 7.39
C LEU A 35 -1.37 -3.32 7.52
N THR A 36 -0.97 -4.57 7.68
CA THR A 36 0.43 -5.00 7.61
C THR A 36 0.92 -5.02 6.17
N LEU A 37 2.23 -4.95 5.99
CA LEU A 37 2.85 -5.06 4.67
C LEU A 37 2.55 -6.39 3.99
N GLU A 38 2.39 -7.47 4.75
CA GLU A 38 1.87 -8.74 4.23
C GLU A 38 0.48 -8.57 3.60
N ALA A 39 -0.46 -7.94 4.31
CA ALA A 39 -1.82 -7.71 3.83
C ALA A 39 -1.85 -6.75 2.62
N VAL A 40 -0.94 -5.77 2.58
CA VAL A 40 -0.75 -4.88 1.42
C VAL A 40 -0.30 -5.69 0.20
N LYS A 41 0.73 -6.54 0.33
CA LYS A 41 1.20 -7.43 -0.73
C LYS A 41 0.08 -8.39 -1.19
N GLU A 42 -0.67 -8.96 -0.26
CA GLU A 42 -1.87 -9.78 -0.49
C GLU A 42 -3.04 -9.03 -1.16
N LYS A 43 -3.03 -7.69 -1.17
CA LYS A 43 -4.00 -6.89 -1.93
C LYS A 43 -3.47 -6.57 -3.33
N LEU A 44 -2.16 -6.39 -3.44
CA LEU A 44 -1.45 -6.13 -4.68
C LEU A 44 -1.36 -7.33 -5.59
N TRP A 45 -1.05 -8.52 -5.07
CA TRP A 45 -0.98 -9.74 -5.89
C TRP A 45 -2.31 -10.06 -6.56
N LYS A 46 -3.46 -9.74 -5.93
CA LYS A 46 -4.79 -9.91 -6.53
C LYS A 46 -4.99 -9.03 -7.77
N LYS A 47 -4.24 -7.94 -7.90
CA LYS A 47 -4.30 -7.01 -9.03
C LYS A 47 -3.18 -7.23 -10.05
N CYS A 48 -1.93 -7.41 -9.59
CA CYS A 48 -0.76 -7.56 -10.46
C CYS A 48 -0.45 -9.02 -10.83
N GLY A 49 -0.95 -10.00 -10.07
CA GLY A 49 -0.60 -11.42 -10.21
C GLY A 49 0.79 -11.79 -9.70
N THR A 50 1.54 -10.84 -9.11
CA THR A 50 2.91 -11.07 -8.63
C THR A 50 2.91 -11.75 -7.26
N CYS A 51 3.72 -12.80 -7.08
CA CYS A 51 3.85 -13.49 -5.81
C CYS A 51 4.32 -12.56 -4.67
N VAL A 52 3.61 -12.57 -3.55
CA VAL A 52 3.90 -11.74 -2.36
C VAL A 52 5.32 -11.93 -1.82
N VAL A 53 5.88 -13.13 -1.94
CA VAL A 53 7.23 -13.48 -1.43
C VAL A 53 8.36 -12.89 -2.27
N SER A 54 8.18 -12.74 -3.58
CA SER A 54 9.15 -12.07 -4.46
C SER A 54 8.86 -10.57 -4.61
N MET A 55 7.75 -10.09 -4.05
CA MET A 55 7.34 -8.71 -4.16
C MET A 55 8.11 -7.84 -3.16
N SER A 56 9.07 -7.09 -3.68
CA SER A 56 9.77 -6.04 -2.95
C SER A 56 8.98 -4.74 -3.11
N LEU A 57 8.50 -4.18 -2.01
CA LEU A 57 7.77 -2.93 -2.01
C LEU A 57 8.69 -1.83 -1.48
N GLU A 58 8.72 -0.71 -2.19
CA GLU A 58 9.49 0.46 -1.82
C GLU A 58 8.55 1.64 -1.79
N LEU A 59 8.64 2.44 -0.73
CA LEU A 59 7.87 3.65 -0.57
C LEU A 59 8.68 4.82 -1.15
N TYR A 60 8.06 5.60 -2.03
CA TYR A 60 8.66 6.77 -2.65
C TYR A 60 7.88 8.02 -2.25
N ASP A 61 8.58 9.14 -2.14
CA ASP A 61 8.01 10.47 -1.95
C ASP A 61 7.55 11.05 -3.30
N ASP A 62 6.78 12.15 -3.28
CA ASP A 62 6.39 12.91 -4.48
C ASP A 62 7.61 13.33 -5.33
N SER A 63 8.75 13.60 -4.68
CA SER A 63 10.02 13.92 -5.35
C SER A 63 10.66 12.72 -6.09
N GLY A 64 10.07 11.52 -6.00
CA GLY A 64 10.65 10.28 -6.53
C GLY A 64 11.80 9.73 -5.68
N ALA A 65 12.01 10.27 -4.48
CA ALA A 65 13.03 9.80 -3.55
C ALA A 65 12.51 8.58 -2.78
N LYS A 66 13.33 7.54 -2.63
CA LYS A 66 12.98 6.38 -1.80
C LYS A 66 12.93 6.78 -0.33
N VAL A 67 11.76 6.65 0.29
CA VAL A 67 11.50 6.94 1.70
C VAL A 67 11.86 5.75 2.57
N ALA A 68 11.37 4.57 2.22
CA ALA A 68 11.55 3.36 3.01
C ALA A 68 11.44 2.10 2.16
N ASP A 69 12.14 1.05 2.59
CA ASP A 69 11.98 -0.29 2.05
C ASP A 69 10.99 -1.07 2.91
N LEU A 70 9.95 -1.62 2.30
CA LEU A 70 8.87 -2.34 2.95
C LEU A 70 9.19 -3.85 2.98
N SER A 71 10.41 -4.17 3.43
CA SER A 71 10.93 -5.53 3.63
C SER A 71 10.17 -6.29 4.71
N ASP A 72 9.81 -5.62 5.80
CA ASP A 72 9.26 -6.27 6.99
C ASP A 72 7.75 -6.48 6.86
N ASN A 73 7.32 -7.74 6.67
CA ASN A 73 5.91 -8.08 6.46
C ASN A 73 5.03 -7.88 7.71
N ALA A 74 5.63 -7.89 8.91
CA ALA A 74 4.93 -7.73 10.18
C ALA A 74 4.62 -6.27 10.53
N THR A 75 5.35 -5.33 9.93
CA THR A 75 5.19 -3.90 10.17
C THR A 75 3.90 -3.40 9.51
N ALA A 76 3.13 -2.61 10.27
CA ALA A 76 1.94 -1.93 9.78
C ALA A 76 2.31 -0.76 8.86
N LEU A 77 1.51 -0.53 7.82
CA LEU A 77 1.70 0.58 6.88
C LEU A 77 1.71 1.94 7.61
N GLY A 78 0.90 2.08 8.66
CA GLY A 78 0.86 3.24 9.56
C GLY A 78 2.17 3.58 10.26
N PHE A 79 3.06 2.60 10.45
CA PHE A 79 4.38 2.85 11.05
C PHE A 79 5.22 3.81 10.19
N TYR A 80 5.07 3.73 8.87
CA TYR A 80 5.77 4.60 7.93
C TYR A 80 5.09 5.97 7.75
N SER A 81 3.93 6.18 8.40
CA SER A 81 3.10 7.39 8.25
C SER A 81 3.01 7.88 6.80
N PRO A 82 2.70 7.00 5.82
CA PRO A 82 2.63 7.42 4.44
C PRO A 82 1.50 8.44 4.25
N ARG A 83 1.68 9.33 3.29
CA ARG A 83 0.72 10.37 2.94
C ARG A 83 0.07 10.03 1.60
N ASP A 84 -1.09 10.61 1.33
CA ASP A 84 -1.74 10.49 0.03
C ASP A 84 -0.83 11.00 -1.11
N GLY A 85 -0.63 10.18 -2.15
CA GLY A 85 0.28 10.48 -3.28
C GLY A 85 0.49 9.36 -4.30
#